data_AF-A0ABD3BTP3-F1
#
_entry.id   AF-A0ABD3BTP3-F1
#
_cell.length_a   1.000
_cell.length_b   1.000
_cell.length_c   1.000
_cell.angle_alpha   90.00
_cell.angle_beta   90.00
_cell.angle_gamma   90.00
#
_symmetry.space_group_name_H-M   'P 1'
#
loop_
_entity.id
_entity.type
_entity.pdbx_description
1 polymer ?
#
loop_
_entity_poly.entity_id
_entity_poly.type
_entity_poly.pdbx_seq_one_letter_code
_entity_poly.pdbx_strand_id
1 'polypeptide(L)'
;MASEFDALTVFIADEKTQEEVGEMREVSKVGEMRQQEVSIVNVDILSRLVAVHESMKSNVAQRHASHVRTMAMFDALKTDMNALRVETVAYFDVTTARLDRVVARLKGLTRKLDAVEAKRGVDNAREFNYSVAAGSTTMQFRSIVKYVCGHPSEAGLPNAVDKVVFQENYDIGDQPPYHLMPLNNGEINKWSKMMKLPELRRRLRSIYWFYNDERLILAFNANRAACMKAILNVKAYLLNP
;
A
#
# COMPACT_ATOMS: atom_id res chain seq x y z
N MET A 1 -111.37 70.48 51.58
CA MET A 1 -110.73 70.24 50.26
C MET A 1 -109.21 70.09 50.43
N ALA A 2 -108.72 68.98 51.04
CA ALA A 2 -107.28 68.69 51.13
C ALA A 2 -106.96 67.25 51.62
N SER A 3 -107.69 66.20 51.21
CA SER A 3 -107.37 64.83 51.69
C SER A 3 -107.59 63.66 50.72
N GLU A 4 -107.83 63.93 49.43
CA GLU A 4 -108.02 62.85 48.42
C GLU A 4 -106.85 62.74 47.42
N PHE A 5 -105.86 63.63 47.49
CA PHE A 5 -104.71 63.63 46.57
C PHE A 5 -103.49 62.84 47.09
N ASP A 6 -103.47 62.40 48.35
CA ASP A 6 -102.34 61.66 48.94
C ASP A 6 -102.42 60.13 48.76
N ALA A 7 -103.59 59.58 48.48
CA ALA A 7 -103.75 58.13 48.31
C ALA A 7 -103.34 57.62 46.91
N LEU A 8 -103.44 58.46 45.87
CA LEU A 8 -103.03 58.11 44.50
C LEU A 8 -101.52 58.20 44.30
N THR A 9 -100.83 59.13 44.97
CA THR A 9 -99.36 59.26 44.93
C THR A 9 -98.66 58.08 45.60
N VAL A 10 -99.24 57.50 46.65
CA VAL A 10 -98.69 56.32 47.33
C VAL A 10 -98.86 55.04 46.51
N PHE A 11 -99.99 54.86 45.80
CA PHE A 11 -100.20 53.70 44.94
C PHE A 11 -99.31 53.69 43.70
N ILE A 12 -99.13 54.85 43.05
CA ILE A 12 -98.24 55.01 41.89
C ILE A 12 -96.76 54.86 42.30
N ALA A 13 -96.41 55.28 43.52
CA ALA A 13 -95.07 55.07 44.07
C ALA A 13 -94.80 53.59 44.37
N ASP A 14 -95.77 52.85 44.91
CA ASP A 14 -95.62 51.43 45.26
C ASP A 14 -95.52 50.53 44.01
N GLU A 15 -96.33 50.78 42.97
CA GLU A 15 -96.21 50.11 41.67
C GLU A 15 -94.87 50.40 40.98
N LYS A 16 -94.41 51.66 40.98
CA LYS A 16 -93.08 52.01 40.45
C LYS A 16 -91.96 51.32 41.21
N THR A 17 -92.05 51.22 42.54
CA THR A 17 -91.04 50.48 43.32
C THR A 17 -91.11 48.97 43.11
N GLN A 18 -92.29 48.38 42.88
CA GLN A 18 -92.37 46.96 42.54
C GLN A 18 -91.87 46.66 41.13
N GLU A 19 -92.06 47.56 40.18
CA GLU A 19 -91.53 47.47 38.82
C GLU A 19 -89.99 47.64 38.81
N GLU A 20 -89.45 48.61 39.55
CA GLU A 20 -88.00 48.80 39.73
C GLU A 20 -87.33 47.62 40.48
N VAL A 21 -88.01 47.02 41.45
CA VAL A 21 -87.53 45.81 42.16
C VAL A 21 -87.63 44.57 41.26
N GLY A 22 -88.64 44.50 40.38
CA GLY A 22 -88.77 43.48 39.34
C GLY A 22 -87.66 43.56 38.30
N GLU A 23 -87.37 44.76 37.79
CA GLU A 23 -86.25 45.03 36.88
C GLU A 23 -84.90 44.74 37.55
N MET A 24 -84.68 45.15 38.80
CA MET A 24 -83.44 44.82 39.52
C MET A 24 -83.27 43.30 39.72
N ARG A 25 -84.35 42.55 39.97
CA ARG A 25 -84.30 41.09 40.05
C ARG A 25 -84.01 40.42 38.71
N GLU A 26 -84.56 40.92 37.61
CA GLU A 26 -84.21 40.46 36.26
C GLU A 26 -82.77 40.77 35.91
N VAL A 27 -82.30 42.00 36.16
CA VAL A 27 -80.91 42.41 35.90
C VAL A 27 -79.93 41.58 36.73
N SER A 28 -80.26 41.27 38.00
CA SER A 28 -79.45 40.37 38.84
C SER A 28 -79.43 38.93 38.31
N LYS A 29 -80.57 38.37 37.91
CA LYS A 29 -80.64 37.03 37.29
C LYS A 29 -79.88 36.96 35.97
N VAL A 30 -79.97 37.99 35.13
CA VAL A 30 -79.23 38.10 33.87
C VAL A 30 -77.73 38.21 34.14
N GLY A 31 -77.32 38.93 35.18
CA GLY A 31 -75.94 38.98 35.65
C GLY A 31 -75.40 37.63 36.12
N GLU A 32 -76.18 36.89 36.91
CA GLU A 32 -75.84 35.54 37.39
C GLU A 32 -75.77 34.52 36.25
N MET A 33 -76.74 34.51 35.32
CA MET A 33 -76.70 33.65 34.13
C MET A 33 -75.48 33.96 33.25
N ARG A 34 -75.15 35.23 33.04
CA ARG A 34 -73.94 35.61 32.29
C ARG A 34 -72.65 35.20 33.00
N GLN A 35 -72.58 35.30 34.32
CA GLN A 35 -71.43 34.79 35.09
C GLN A 35 -71.32 33.26 35.00
N GLN A 36 -72.46 32.56 35.00
CA GLN A 36 -72.52 31.11 34.88
C GLN A 36 -72.10 30.65 33.46
N GLU A 37 -72.54 31.35 32.41
CA GLU A 37 -72.09 31.13 31.04
C GLU A 37 -70.59 31.39 30.88
N VAL A 38 -70.06 32.51 31.40
CA VAL A 38 -68.62 32.81 31.39
C VAL A 38 -67.82 31.74 32.15
N SER A 39 -68.34 31.25 33.28
CA SER A 39 -67.74 30.16 34.05
C SER A 39 -67.71 28.86 33.23
N ILE A 40 -68.81 28.49 32.56
CA ILE A 40 -68.89 27.27 31.74
C ILE A 40 -67.93 27.36 30.55
N VAL A 41 -67.87 28.50 29.87
CA VAL A 41 -66.95 28.74 28.75
C VAL A 41 -65.48 28.64 29.21
N ASN A 42 -65.15 29.19 30.38
CA ASN A 42 -63.79 29.08 30.95
C ASN A 42 -63.40 27.62 31.27
N VAL A 43 -64.33 26.82 31.79
CA VAL A 43 -64.11 25.39 32.08
C VAL A 43 -63.92 24.57 30.80
N ASP A 44 -64.68 24.86 29.74
CA ASP A 44 -64.50 24.21 28.42
C ASP A 44 -63.14 24.57 27.80
N ILE A 45 -62.75 25.85 27.84
CA ILE A 45 -61.43 26.32 27.37
C ILE A 45 -60.31 25.61 28.13
N LEU A 46 -60.37 25.55 29.47
CA LEU A 46 -59.37 24.88 30.29
C LEU A 46 -59.29 23.38 29.97
N SER A 47 -60.44 22.72 29.80
CA SER A 47 -60.50 21.30 29.45
C SER A 47 -59.84 21.01 28.10
N ARG A 48 -60.09 21.86 27.09
CA ARG A 48 -59.41 21.78 25.79
C ARG A 48 -57.91 22.02 25.90
N LEU A 49 -57.49 22.99 26.72
CA LEU A 49 -56.07 23.28 26.94
C LEU A 49 -55.33 22.11 27.58
N VAL A 50 -55.94 21.47 28.58
CA VAL A 50 -55.40 20.25 29.22
C VAL A 50 -55.30 19.12 28.21
N ALA A 51 -56.32 18.91 27.37
CA ALA A 51 -56.29 17.88 26.34
C ALA A 51 -55.17 18.12 25.31
N VAL A 52 -54.97 19.37 24.89
CA VAL A 52 -53.85 19.75 23.99
C VAL A 52 -52.50 19.52 24.68
N HIS A 53 -52.36 19.89 25.95
CA HIS A 53 -51.13 19.69 26.71
C HIS A 53 -50.75 18.21 26.81
N GLU A 54 -51.70 17.33 27.18
CA GLU A 54 -51.44 15.89 27.28
C GLU A 54 -51.15 15.27 25.91
N SER A 55 -51.81 15.73 24.85
CA SER A 55 -51.50 15.33 23.47
C SER A 55 -50.08 15.75 23.06
N MET A 56 -49.67 16.99 23.37
CA MET A 56 -48.31 17.47 23.10
C MET A 56 -47.27 16.68 23.88
N LYS A 57 -47.52 16.40 25.16
CA LYS A 57 -46.63 15.59 26.01
C LYS A 57 -46.44 14.18 25.45
N SER A 58 -47.53 13.53 25.02
CA SER A 58 -47.48 12.22 24.37
C SER A 58 -46.67 12.26 23.07
N ASN A 59 -46.92 13.26 22.21
CA ASN A 59 -46.19 13.45 20.96
C ASN A 59 -44.68 13.67 21.19
N VAL A 60 -44.30 14.46 22.19
CA VAL A 60 -42.88 14.68 22.55
C VAL A 60 -42.24 13.38 23.03
N ALA A 61 -42.91 12.61 23.88
CA ALA A 61 -42.41 11.32 24.35
C ALA A 61 -42.22 10.32 23.19
N GLN A 62 -43.18 10.24 22.27
CA GLN A 62 -43.09 9.38 21.10
C GLN A 62 -41.96 9.80 20.15
N ARG A 63 -41.80 11.11 19.90
CA ARG A 63 -40.69 11.64 19.11
C ARG A 63 -39.34 11.38 19.76
N HIS A 64 -39.23 11.56 21.08
CA HIS A 64 -38.01 11.26 21.82
C HIS A 64 -37.64 9.78 21.71
N ALA A 65 -38.60 8.86 21.92
CA ALA A 65 -38.37 7.43 21.74
C ALA A 65 -37.95 7.08 20.30
N SER A 66 -38.53 7.74 19.30
CA SER A 66 -38.09 7.59 17.91
C SER A 66 -36.66 8.08 17.68
N HIS A 67 -36.30 9.23 18.25
CA HIS A 67 -34.96 9.79 18.13
C HIS A 67 -33.89 8.89 18.77
N VAL A 68 -34.18 8.34 19.96
CA VAL A 68 -33.30 7.38 20.63
C VAL A 68 -33.08 6.13 19.77
N ARG A 69 -34.14 5.59 19.15
CA ARG A 69 -34.01 4.46 18.22
C ARG A 69 -33.13 4.80 17.01
N THR A 70 -33.30 5.98 16.43
CA THR A 70 -32.45 6.42 15.30
C THR A 70 -30.99 6.60 15.72
N MET A 71 -30.71 7.15 16.91
CA MET A 71 -29.34 7.27 17.41
C MET A 71 -28.69 5.90 17.63
N ALA A 72 -29.42 4.94 18.20
CA ALA A 72 -28.93 3.57 18.35
C ALA A 72 -28.62 2.92 16.99
N MET A 73 -29.42 3.18 15.94
CA MET A 73 -29.12 2.75 14.58
C MET A 73 -27.85 3.40 14.02
N PHE A 74 -27.63 4.69 14.27
CA PHE A 74 -26.41 5.37 13.85
C PHE A 74 -25.16 4.81 14.55
N ASP A 75 -25.25 4.48 15.84
CA ASP A 75 -24.15 3.88 16.58
C ASP A 75 -23.83 2.46 16.08
N ALA A 76 -24.85 1.67 15.74
CA ALA A 76 -24.68 0.36 15.12
C ALA A 76 -23.99 0.48 13.74
N LEU A 77 -24.49 1.36 12.87
CA LEU A 77 -23.90 1.64 11.56
C LEU A 77 -22.43 2.09 11.65
N LYS A 78 -22.11 2.93 12.63
CA LYS A 78 -20.73 3.38 12.86
C LYS A 78 -19.84 2.22 13.27
N THR A 79 -20.35 1.30 14.08
CA THR A 79 -19.65 0.09 14.52
C THR A 79 -19.39 -0.84 13.34
N ASP A 80 -20.41 -1.11 12.52
CA ASP A 80 -20.30 -1.95 11.32
C ASP A 80 -19.32 -1.36 10.30
N MET A 81 -19.37 -0.04 10.09
CA MET A 81 -18.43 0.66 9.20
C MET A 81 -16.98 0.51 9.69
N ASN A 82 -16.73 0.61 11.00
CA ASN A 82 -15.41 0.42 11.56
C ASN A 82 -14.95 -1.04 11.43
N ALA A 83 -15.83 -2.00 11.69
CA ALA A 83 -15.52 -3.43 11.51
C ALA A 83 -15.16 -3.75 10.06
N LEU A 84 -15.96 -3.27 9.10
CA LEU A 84 -15.69 -3.45 7.67
C LEU A 84 -14.37 -2.82 7.25
N ARG A 85 -14.05 -1.62 7.77
CA ARG A 85 -12.77 -0.96 7.52
C ARG A 85 -11.60 -1.81 8.01
N VAL A 86 -11.68 -2.36 9.23
CA VAL A 86 -10.63 -3.21 9.80
C VAL A 86 -10.45 -4.49 8.99
N GLU A 87 -11.54 -5.16 8.63
CA GLU A 87 -11.51 -6.37 7.81
C GLU A 87 -10.89 -6.11 6.43
N THR A 88 -11.30 -5.01 5.80
CA THR A 88 -10.77 -4.60 4.49
C THR A 88 -9.27 -4.35 4.55
N VAL A 89 -8.79 -3.64 5.58
CA VAL A 89 -7.35 -3.41 5.78
C VAL A 89 -6.61 -4.72 5.99
N ALA A 90 -7.12 -5.60 6.86
CA ALA A 90 -6.49 -6.90 7.12
C ALA A 90 -6.41 -7.77 5.85
N TYR A 91 -7.46 -7.75 5.03
CA TYR A 91 -7.47 -8.46 3.75
C TYR A 91 -6.41 -7.92 2.78
N PHE A 92 -6.27 -6.60 2.69
CA PHE A 92 -5.23 -5.98 1.87
C PHE A 92 -3.82 -6.28 2.37
N ASP A 93 -3.59 -6.30 3.68
CA ASP A 93 -2.29 -6.63 4.28
C ASP A 93 -1.87 -8.06 3.95
N VAL A 94 -2.79 -9.02 4.10
CA VAL A 94 -2.54 -10.44 3.74
C VAL A 94 -2.22 -10.58 2.25
N THR A 95 -2.94 -9.86 1.40
CA THR A 95 -2.75 -9.91 -0.05
C THR A 95 -1.41 -9.29 -0.46
N THR A 96 -1.04 -8.16 0.13
CA THR A 96 0.25 -7.50 -0.08
C THR A 96 1.40 -8.43 0.32
N ALA A 97 1.33 -9.05 1.50
CA ALA A 97 2.35 -10.00 1.95
C ALA A 97 2.47 -11.24 1.04
N ARG A 98 1.37 -11.67 0.42
CA ARG A 98 1.39 -12.75 -0.59
C ARG A 98 2.10 -12.30 -1.86
N LEU A 99 1.81 -11.09 -2.34
CA LEU A 99 2.45 -10.52 -3.53
C LEU A 99 3.97 -10.37 -3.32
N ASP A 100 4.40 -9.88 -2.17
CA ASP A 100 5.83 -9.73 -1.85
C ASP A 100 6.58 -11.07 -1.91
N ARG A 101 5.96 -12.14 -1.38
CA ARG A 101 6.52 -13.50 -1.48
C ARG A 101 6.61 -13.98 -2.93
N VAL A 102 5.60 -13.70 -3.76
CA VAL A 102 5.63 -14.06 -5.19
C VAL A 102 6.75 -13.30 -5.91
N VAL A 103 6.87 -11.99 -5.68
CA VAL A 103 7.94 -11.16 -6.25
C VAL A 103 9.33 -11.66 -5.83
N ALA A 104 9.51 -12.02 -4.56
CA ALA A 104 10.77 -12.59 -4.08
C ALA A 104 11.11 -13.93 -4.77
N ARG A 105 10.11 -14.81 -4.95
CA ARG A 105 10.29 -16.08 -5.68
C ARG A 105 10.63 -15.86 -7.15
N LEU A 106 9.96 -14.91 -7.82
CA LEU A 106 10.24 -14.56 -9.21
C LEU A 106 11.67 -14.05 -9.38
N LYS A 107 12.13 -13.12 -8.53
CA LYS A 107 13.53 -12.66 -8.54
C LYS A 107 14.52 -13.80 -8.34
N GLY A 108 14.20 -14.75 -7.46
CA GLY A 108 15.01 -15.95 -7.25
C GLY A 108 15.04 -16.88 -8.47
N LEU A 109 13.93 -17.02 -9.20
CA LEU A 109 13.86 -17.81 -10.43
C LEU A 109 14.62 -17.15 -11.58
N THR A 110 14.52 -15.83 -11.75
CA THR A 110 15.27 -15.09 -12.77
C THR A 110 16.77 -15.33 -12.60
N ARG A 111 17.32 -15.16 -11.38
CA ARG A 111 18.75 -15.42 -11.11
C ARG A 111 19.18 -16.86 -11.41
N LYS A 112 18.29 -17.83 -11.17
CA LYS A 112 18.58 -19.23 -11.51
C LYS A 112 18.58 -19.45 -13.02
N LEU A 113 17.67 -18.80 -13.74
CA LEU A 113 17.63 -18.86 -15.21
C LEU A 113 18.90 -18.24 -15.80
N ASP A 114 19.30 -17.04 -15.35
CA ASP A 114 20.52 -16.36 -15.80
C ASP A 114 21.76 -17.27 -15.62
N ALA A 115 21.84 -17.98 -14.49
CA ALA A 115 22.92 -18.93 -14.23
C ALA A 115 22.90 -20.16 -15.16
N VAL A 116 21.71 -20.69 -15.48
CA VAL A 116 21.56 -21.81 -16.42
C VAL A 116 21.91 -21.37 -17.84
N GLU A 117 21.45 -20.21 -18.27
CA GLU A 117 21.75 -19.64 -19.58
C GLU A 117 23.24 -19.34 -19.73
N ALA A 118 23.87 -18.73 -18.72
CA ALA A 118 25.31 -18.51 -18.70
C ALA A 118 26.08 -19.83 -18.80
N LYS A 119 25.71 -20.84 -17.99
CA LYS A 119 26.35 -22.17 -18.05
C LYS A 119 26.22 -22.80 -19.44
N ARG A 120 25.02 -22.79 -20.03
CA ARG A 120 24.80 -23.29 -21.38
C ARG A 120 25.63 -22.52 -22.41
N GLY A 121 25.75 -21.20 -22.26
CA GLY A 121 26.61 -20.36 -23.10
C GLY A 121 28.09 -20.73 -22.99
N VAL A 122 28.57 -21.02 -21.78
CA VAL A 122 29.93 -21.52 -21.52
C VAL A 122 30.16 -22.87 -22.20
N ASP A 123 29.25 -23.82 -22.03
CA ASP A 123 29.36 -25.17 -22.62
C ASP A 123 29.40 -25.10 -24.16
N ASN A 124 28.49 -24.32 -24.76
CA ASN A 124 28.45 -24.07 -26.20
C ASN A 124 29.73 -23.38 -26.71
N ALA A 125 30.29 -22.43 -25.95
CA ALA A 125 31.52 -21.76 -26.31
C ALA A 125 32.72 -22.74 -26.27
N ARG A 126 32.79 -23.59 -25.24
CA ARG A 126 33.83 -24.62 -25.12
C ARG A 126 33.77 -25.66 -26.22
N GLU A 127 32.57 -26.16 -26.54
CA GLU A 127 32.38 -27.12 -27.63
C GLU A 127 32.83 -26.54 -28.98
N PHE A 128 32.44 -25.30 -29.27
CA PHE A 128 32.92 -24.59 -30.45
C PHE A 128 34.44 -24.43 -30.42
N ASN A 129 35.00 -23.93 -29.32
CA ASN A 129 36.45 -23.72 -29.19
C ASN A 129 37.23 -25.03 -29.34
N TYR A 130 36.72 -26.14 -28.83
CA TYR A 130 37.31 -27.47 -28.98
C TYR A 130 37.40 -27.86 -30.47
N SER A 131 36.29 -27.74 -31.21
CA SER A 131 36.26 -28.04 -32.65
C SER A 131 37.23 -27.16 -33.45
N VAL A 132 37.31 -25.87 -33.11
CA VAL A 132 38.20 -24.90 -33.75
C VAL A 132 39.66 -25.19 -33.44
N ALA A 133 39.96 -25.53 -32.18
CA ALA A 133 41.32 -25.79 -31.75
C ALA A 133 41.94 -27.03 -32.42
N ALA A 134 41.12 -28.01 -32.81
CA ALA A 134 41.55 -29.17 -33.58
C ALA A 134 41.84 -28.84 -35.06
N GLY A 135 41.14 -27.85 -35.64
CA GLY A 135 41.18 -27.58 -37.07
C GLY A 135 42.06 -26.39 -37.52
N SER A 136 42.36 -25.42 -36.65
CA SER A 136 43.10 -24.21 -37.05
C SER A 136 43.80 -23.49 -35.90
N THR A 137 44.90 -22.79 -36.21
CA THR A 137 45.61 -21.93 -35.27
C THR A 137 45.19 -20.46 -35.33
N THR A 138 44.49 -20.05 -36.39
CA THR A 138 44.13 -18.66 -36.66
C THR A 138 42.65 -18.35 -36.40
N MET A 139 41.80 -19.37 -36.44
CA MET A 139 40.36 -19.22 -36.22
C MET A 139 40.06 -18.82 -34.78
N GLN A 140 39.17 -17.83 -34.62
CA GLN A 140 38.90 -17.21 -33.33
C GLN A 140 38.07 -18.11 -32.42
N PHE A 141 38.43 -18.14 -31.15
CA PHE A 141 37.63 -18.71 -30.08
C PHE A 141 36.41 -17.82 -29.81
N ARG A 142 35.32 -18.46 -29.42
CA ARG A 142 34.21 -17.81 -28.74
C ARG A 142 34.61 -17.46 -27.31
N SER A 143 34.23 -16.26 -26.91
CA SER A 143 34.34 -15.81 -25.53
C SER A 143 33.49 -16.67 -24.60
N ILE A 144 34.08 -17.05 -23.47
CA ILE A 144 33.39 -17.72 -22.38
C ILE A 144 32.84 -16.63 -21.46
N VAL A 145 31.53 -16.60 -21.25
CA VAL A 145 30.90 -15.65 -20.32
C VAL A 145 31.23 -15.96 -18.87
N LYS A 146 31.06 -14.97 -18.00
CA LYS A 146 31.14 -15.17 -16.55
C LYS A 146 29.98 -16.03 -16.08
N TYR A 147 30.26 -17.13 -15.39
CA TYR A 147 29.21 -18.02 -14.85
C TYR A 147 29.27 -18.17 -13.32
N VAL A 148 30.30 -17.61 -12.68
CA VAL A 148 30.48 -17.58 -11.22
C VAL A 148 30.37 -16.14 -10.74
N CYS A 149 29.62 -15.92 -9.67
CA CYS A 149 29.43 -14.60 -9.08
C CYS A 149 30.72 -14.08 -8.39
N GLY A 150 30.86 -12.74 -8.37
CA GLY A 150 31.91 -12.04 -7.63
C GLY A 150 33.34 -12.20 -8.17
N HIS A 151 34.30 -11.64 -7.44
CA HIS A 151 35.73 -11.63 -7.77
C HIS A 151 36.56 -12.07 -6.54
N PRO A 152 37.74 -12.67 -6.74
CA PRO A 152 38.53 -13.28 -5.66
C PRO A 152 39.22 -12.32 -4.68
N SER A 153 39.10 -10.98 -4.80
CA SER A 153 39.74 -10.05 -3.85
C SER A 153 38.99 -8.73 -3.63
N GLU A 154 38.98 -8.25 -2.37
CA GLU A 154 38.60 -6.88 -1.96
C GLU A 154 39.64 -5.81 -2.37
N ALA A 155 40.82 -6.21 -2.86
CA ALA A 155 41.96 -5.34 -3.14
C ALA A 155 41.84 -4.43 -4.40
N GLY A 156 40.62 -4.25 -4.92
CA GLY A 156 40.34 -3.45 -6.11
C GLY A 156 40.64 -4.15 -7.44
N LEU A 157 40.55 -3.37 -8.53
CA LEU A 157 40.73 -3.84 -9.91
C LEU A 157 42.16 -4.39 -10.11
N PRO A 158 42.33 -5.49 -10.88
CA PRO A 158 43.65 -6.04 -11.13
C PRO A 158 44.50 -5.02 -11.90
N ASN A 159 45.78 -4.89 -11.51
CA ASN A 159 46.75 -4.00 -12.17
C ASN A 159 46.58 -4.03 -13.69
N ALA A 160 46.49 -2.85 -14.32
CA ALA A 160 46.24 -2.68 -15.74
C ALA A 160 47.08 -3.65 -16.59
N VAL A 161 46.40 -4.63 -17.17
CA VAL A 161 46.94 -5.39 -18.29
C VAL A 161 46.82 -4.48 -19.51
N ASP A 162 47.88 -4.39 -20.30
CA ASP A 162 47.89 -3.49 -21.45
C ASP A 162 46.66 -3.73 -22.34
N LYS A 163 45.93 -2.65 -22.63
CA LYS A 163 44.69 -2.63 -23.44
C LYS A 163 43.49 -3.39 -22.87
N VAL A 164 43.47 -3.69 -21.57
CA VAL A 164 42.31 -4.29 -20.89
C VAL A 164 41.67 -3.28 -19.95
N VAL A 165 40.39 -2.99 -20.17
CA VAL A 165 39.59 -2.10 -19.33
C VAL A 165 38.67 -2.95 -18.47
N PHE A 166 38.87 -2.91 -17.15
CA PHE A 166 38.02 -3.60 -16.19
C PHE A 166 36.90 -2.66 -15.71
N GLN A 167 35.71 -3.23 -15.54
CA GLN A 167 34.58 -2.61 -14.86
C GLN A 167 34.63 -2.99 -13.38
N GLU A 168 33.97 -2.17 -12.55
CA GLU A 168 33.94 -2.39 -11.10
C GLU A 168 33.23 -3.69 -10.73
N ASN A 169 32.18 -4.04 -11.45
CA ASN A 169 31.36 -5.23 -11.21
C ASN A 169 31.09 -5.97 -12.52
N TYR A 170 31.01 -7.29 -12.43
CA TYR A 170 30.55 -8.15 -13.50
C TYR A 170 29.48 -9.12 -12.99
N ASP A 171 28.36 -9.14 -13.68
CA ASP A 171 27.25 -10.04 -13.43
C ASP A 171 27.44 -11.39 -14.14
N ILE A 172 26.63 -12.37 -13.73
CA ILE A 172 26.57 -13.65 -14.43
C ILE A 172 26.05 -13.41 -15.85
N GLY A 173 26.72 -13.97 -16.85
CA GLY A 173 26.44 -13.78 -18.27
C GLY A 173 27.34 -12.73 -18.95
N ASP A 174 28.09 -11.94 -18.18
CA ASP A 174 28.93 -10.90 -18.76
C ASP A 174 30.08 -11.45 -19.61
N GLN A 175 30.41 -10.69 -20.64
CA GLN A 175 31.55 -10.97 -21.51
C GLN A 175 32.87 -10.55 -20.83
N PRO A 176 33.96 -11.33 -21.01
CA PRO A 176 35.26 -10.89 -20.55
C PRO A 176 35.67 -9.59 -21.25
N PRO A 177 36.40 -8.70 -20.54
CA PRO A 177 37.02 -7.54 -21.16
C PRO A 177 37.73 -7.86 -22.46
N TYR A 178 37.64 -6.92 -23.41
CA TYR A 178 38.32 -7.06 -24.68
C TYR A 178 39.83 -7.27 -24.45
N HIS A 179 40.44 -8.15 -25.23
CA HIS A 179 41.83 -8.59 -25.12
C HIS A 179 42.24 -9.31 -23.81
N LEU A 180 41.32 -9.64 -22.91
CA LEU A 180 41.66 -10.42 -21.71
C LEU A 180 41.99 -11.88 -22.07
N MET A 181 41.13 -12.51 -22.86
CA MET A 181 41.26 -13.89 -23.30
C MET A 181 42.03 -13.99 -24.63
N PRO A 182 42.76 -15.10 -24.87
CA PRO A 182 43.44 -15.28 -26.15
C PRO A 182 42.40 -15.49 -27.25
N LEU A 183 42.61 -14.86 -28.39
CA LEU A 183 41.71 -14.94 -29.53
C LEU A 183 41.74 -16.32 -30.19
N ASN A 184 42.88 -17.01 -30.16
CA ASN A 184 43.06 -18.31 -30.82
C ASN A 184 44.32 -19.04 -30.29
N ASN A 185 44.57 -20.26 -30.80
CA ASN A 185 45.77 -21.04 -30.48
C ASN A 185 47.08 -20.31 -30.84
N GLY A 186 47.09 -19.52 -31.92
CA GLY A 186 48.25 -18.70 -32.30
C GLY A 186 48.62 -17.68 -31.22
N GLU A 187 47.62 -17.03 -30.62
CA GLU A 187 47.83 -16.09 -29.52
C GLU A 187 48.30 -16.79 -28.23
N ILE A 188 47.75 -17.96 -27.89
CA ILE A 188 48.27 -18.80 -26.79
C ILE A 188 49.76 -19.11 -26.99
N ASN A 189 50.15 -19.48 -28.20
CA ASN A 189 51.55 -19.75 -28.56
C ASN A 189 52.42 -18.49 -28.49
N LYS A 190 51.87 -17.32 -28.83
CA LYS A 190 52.56 -16.04 -28.70
C LYS A 190 52.79 -15.69 -27.24
N TRP A 191 51.78 -15.88 -26.37
CA TRP A 191 51.91 -15.63 -24.93
C TRP A 191 53.01 -16.50 -24.32
N SER A 192 53.04 -17.78 -24.68
CA SER A 192 54.02 -18.73 -24.12
C SER A 192 55.46 -18.48 -24.56
N LYS A 193 55.67 -18.02 -25.80
CA LYS A 193 57.01 -17.80 -26.38
C LYS A 193 57.53 -16.37 -26.23
N MET A 194 56.68 -15.37 -26.41
CA MET A 194 57.11 -13.98 -26.63
C MET A 194 56.77 -13.02 -25.47
N MET A 195 55.79 -13.35 -24.61
CA MET A 195 55.39 -12.45 -23.52
C MET A 195 56.42 -12.44 -22.40
N LYS A 196 56.72 -11.23 -21.88
CA LYS A 196 57.61 -11.05 -20.73
C LYS A 196 56.93 -11.58 -19.47
N LEU A 197 57.71 -12.17 -18.56
CA LEU A 197 57.17 -12.82 -17.35
C LEU A 197 56.27 -11.90 -16.48
N PRO A 198 56.62 -10.63 -16.21
CA PRO A 198 55.74 -9.75 -15.42
C PRO A 198 54.39 -9.49 -16.09
N GLU A 199 54.39 -9.34 -17.41
CA GLU A 199 53.17 -9.12 -18.20
C GLU A 199 52.29 -10.37 -18.22
N LEU A 200 52.89 -11.53 -18.43
CA LEU A 200 52.20 -12.83 -18.41
C LEU A 200 51.53 -13.09 -17.06
N ARG A 201 52.23 -12.81 -15.94
CA ARG A 201 51.66 -12.92 -14.59
C ARG A 201 50.46 -12.00 -14.38
N ARG A 202 50.53 -10.75 -14.86
CA ARG A 202 49.41 -9.79 -14.74
C ARG A 202 48.21 -10.31 -15.51
N ARG A 203 48.40 -10.67 -16.77
CA ARG A 203 47.34 -11.18 -17.65
C ARG A 203 46.65 -12.43 -17.09
N LEU A 204 47.40 -13.44 -16.67
CA LEU A 204 46.83 -14.67 -16.10
C LEU A 204 46.07 -14.42 -14.79
N ARG A 205 46.56 -13.53 -13.93
CA ARG A 205 45.85 -13.15 -12.69
C ARG A 205 44.58 -12.36 -12.98
N SER A 206 44.58 -11.51 -14.00
CA SER A 206 43.37 -10.81 -14.42
C SER A 206 42.30 -11.77 -14.96
N ILE A 207 42.70 -12.83 -15.68
CA ILE A 207 41.79 -13.89 -16.11
C ILE A 207 41.15 -14.56 -14.90
N TYR A 208 41.95 -14.96 -13.90
CA TYR A 208 41.45 -15.50 -12.65
C TYR A 208 40.52 -14.51 -11.92
N TRP A 209 40.90 -13.23 -11.85
CA TRP A 209 40.09 -12.20 -11.20
C TRP A 209 38.70 -12.06 -11.84
N PHE A 210 38.63 -12.08 -13.18
CA PHE A 210 37.35 -12.01 -13.89
C PHE A 210 36.49 -13.25 -13.67
N TYR A 211 37.04 -14.46 -13.88
CA TYR A 211 36.26 -15.71 -13.84
C TYR A 211 36.04 -16.28 -12.44
N ASN A 212 36.89 -15.92 -11.47
CA ASN A 212 36.86 -16.46 -10.11
C ASN A 212 36.85 -18.01 -10.06
N ASP A 213 37.62 -18.66 -10.95
CA ASP A 213 37.67 -20.12 -11.06
C ASP A 213 39.00 -20.65 -10.49
N GLU A 214 38.90 -21.62 -9.56
CA GLU A 214 40.07 -22.19 -8.87
C GLU A 214 41.11 -22.79 -9.81
N ARG A 215 40.69 -23.29 -10.98
CA ARG A 215 41.60 -23.87 -11.99
C ARG A 215 42.54 -22.82 -12.58
N LEU A 216 42.18 -21.54 -12.48
CA LEU A 216 42.90 -20.41 -13.06
C LEU A 216 43.79 -19.69 -12.03
N ILE A 217 43.82 -20.13 -10.77
CA ILE A 217 44.61 -19.51 -9.70
C ILE A 217 46.10 -19.46 -10.07
N LEU A 218 46.72 -18.30 -9.81
CA LEU A 218 48.15 -18.09 -9.97
C LEU A 218 48.72 -17.28 -8.81
N ALA A 219 49.76 -17.80 -8.16
CA ALA A 219 50.46 -17.13 -7.08
C ALA A 219 51.10 -15.79 -7.54
N PHE A 220 51.16 -14.80 -6.64
CA PHE A 220 51.65 -13.46 -6.96
C PHE A 220 53.10 -13.43 -7.50
N ASN A 221 53.95 -14.29 -6.95
CA ASN A 221 55.37 -14.44 -7.30
C ASN A 221 55.66 -15.62 -8.25
N ALA A 222 54.64 -16.18 -8.92
CA ALA A 222 54.75 -17.37 -9.76
C ALA A 222 55.91 -17.30 -10.78
N ASN A 223 56.82 -18.26 -10.79
CA ASN A 223 57.92 -18.29 -11.76
C ASN A 223 57.43 -18.64 -13.18
N ARG A 224 58.34 -18.63 -14.18
CA ARG A 224 57.99 -18.93 -15.58
C ARG A 224 57.31 -20.29 -15.73
N ALA A 225 57.80 -21.32 -15.03
CA ALA A 225 57.22 -22.66 -15.09
C ALA A 225 55.76 -22.69 -14.58
N ALA A 226 55.48 -22.02 -13.46
CA ALA A 226 54.12 -21.88 -12.94
C ALA A 226 53.21 -21.11 -13.91
N CYS A 227 53.69 -20.05 -14.56
CA CYS A 227 52.94 -19.35 -15.60
C CYS A 227 52.66 -20.23 -16.83
N MET A 228 53.60 -21.09 -17.24
CA MET A 228 53.39 -22.04 -18.34
C MET A 228 52.31 -23.06 -17.99
N LYS A 229 52.30 -23.57 -16.75
CA LYS A 229 51.21 -24.43 -16.25
C LYS A 229 49.87 -23.68 -16.26
N ALA A 230 49.83 -22.43 -15.84
CA ALA A 230 48.62 -21.62 -15.87
C ALA A 230 48.14 -21.33 -17.30
N ILE A 231 49.02 -21.17 -18.30
CA ILE A 231 48.61 -21.12 -19.72
C ILE A 231 47.89 -22.41 -20.14
N LEU A 232 48.42 -23.57 -19.74
CA LEU A 232 47.76 -24.86 -20.01
C LEU A 232 46.39 -24.94 -19.33
N ASN A 233 46.26 -24.42 -18.11
CA ASN A 233 44.96 -24.34 -17.43
C ASN A 233 43.99 -23.41 -18.15
N VAL A 234 44.44 -22.25 -18.64
CA VAL A 234 43.60 -21.35 -19.45
C VAL A 234 43.15 -22.04 -20.74
N LYS A 235 44.06 -22.77 -21.40
CA LYS A 235 43.72 -23.57 -22.59
C LYS A 235 42.69 -24.65 -22.25
N ALA A 236 42.89 -25.41 -21.18
CA ALA A 236 41.93 -26.41 -20.73
C ALA A 236 40.57 -25.78 -20.40
N TYR A 237 40.56 -24.63 -19.73
CA TYR A 237 39.34 -23.89 -19.40
C TYR A 237 38.55 -23.42 -20.63
N LEU A 238 39.27 -23.05 -21.70
CA LEU A 238 38.69 -22.62 -22.97
C LEU A 238 38.10 -23.76 -23.81
N LEU A 239 38.67 -24.97 -23.69
CA LEU A 239 38.43 -26.07 -24.63
C LEU A 239 37.66 -27.24 -24.02
N ASN A 240 37.71 -27.44 -22.70
CA ASN A 240 37.10 -28.60 -22.08
C ASN A 240 35.65 -28.28 -21.68
N PRO A 241 34.64 -28.88 -22.33
CA PRO A 241 33.23 -28.74 -21.93
C PRO A 241 33.04 -29.08 -20.45
#